data_AF-A0A520WYG1-F1
#
_entry.id   AF-A0A520WYG1-F1
#
_cell.length_a   1.000
_cell.length_b   1.000
_cell.length_c   1.000
_cell.angle_alpha   90.00
_cell.angle_beta   90.00
_cell.angle_gamma   90.00
#
_symmetry.space_group_name_H-M   'P 1'
#
loop_
_entity.id
_entity.type
_entity.pdbx_description
1 polymer ?
#
loop_
_entity_poly.entity_id
_entity_poly.type
_entity_poly.pdbx_seq_one_letter_code
_entity_poly.pdbx_strand_id
1 'polypeptide(L)'
;MAGESNPSERMCFACGKDNPIGLHIDFHVDGDTCTAEFTPNENHLSWEDTVHGGIIYSALDDVTGNIPYRQGLKAHTGRCEIRYRQPLRQGQTVLLKGWTEKRKGRLMVIRGEARRKSDNELVAECTASFLVEQ
;
A
#
# COMPACT_ATOMS: atom_id res chain seq x y z
N MET A 1 -17.72 -5.55 -15.55
CA MET A 1 -18.18 -6.76 -14.84
C MET A 1 -17.28 -6.90 -13.63
N ALA A 2 -17.84 -6.82 -12.42
CA ALA A 2 -17.10 -7.11 -11.18
C ALA A 2 -16.83 -8.61 -11.18
N GLY A 3 -15.71 -9.00 -11.81
CA GLY A 3 -15.30 -10.39 -11.96
C GLY A 3 -15.10 -11.01 -10.59
N GLU A 4 -15.55 -12.26 -10.46
CA GLU A 4 -15.35 -13.10 -9.29
C GLU A 4 -13.95 -12.90 -8.73
N SER A 5 -13.86 -12.38 -7.50
CA SER A 5 -12.60 -12.15 -6.81
C SER A 5 -11.79 -13.44 -6.84
N ASN A 6 -10.60 -13.40 -7.44
CA ASN A 6 -9.71 -14.54 -7.46
C ASN A 6 -9.50 -15.01 -6.00
N PRO A 7 -9.62 -16.30 -5.66
CA PRO A 7 -9.45 -16.78 -4.29
C PRO A 7 -8.16 -16.28 -3.62
N SER A 8 -7.08 -16.07 -4.39
CA SER A 8 -5.84 -15.52 -3.86
C SER A 8 -5.94 -14.04 -3.45
N GLU A 9 -6.83 -13.25 -4.04
CA GLU A 9 -7.07 -11.84 -3.68
C GLU A 9 -7.73 -11.73 -2.31
N ARG A 10 -8.65 -12.64 -1.99
CA ARG A 10 -9.26 -12.74 -0.66
C ARG A 10 -8.22 -13.09 0.43
N MET A 11 -7.10 -13.69 0.01
CA MET A 11 -5.97 -14.04 0.86
C MET A 11 -4.78 -13.07 0.75
N CYS A 12 -4.91 -11.95 0.03
CA CYS A 12 -3.84 -10.95 -0.06
C CYS A 12 -3.40 -10.49 1.34
N PHE A 13 -2.09 -10.36 1.55
CA PHE A 13 -1.55 -9.95 2.85
C PHE A 13 -2.02 -8.56 3.27
N ALA A 14 -2.12 -7.57 2.37
CA ALA A 14 -2.56 -6.24 2.77
C ALA A 14 -4.08 -6.04 2.71
N CYS A 15 -4.76 -6.44 1.64
CA CYS A 15 -6.19 -6.14 1.43
C CYS A 15 -7.14 -7.35 1.57
N GLY A 16 -6.61 -8.57 1.69
CA GLY A 16 -7.40 -9.80 1.66
C GLY A 16 -8.23 -9.98 2.93
N LYS A 17 -9.55 -9.93 2.81
CA LYS A 17 -10.49 -10.02 3.94
C LYS A 17 -10.48 -11.36 4.68
N ASP A 18 -10.04 -12.43 4.02
CA ASP A 18 -10.02 -13.77 4.59
C ASP A 18 -8.64 -14.18 5.11
N ASN A 19 -7.59 -13.38 4.86
CA ASN A 19 -6.25 -13.72 5.32
C ASN A 19 -6.19 -13.58 6.85
N PRO A 20 -6.00 -14.66 7.64
CA PRO A 20 -6.04 -14.58 9.10
C PRO A 20 -4.90 -13.74 9.71
N ILE A 21 -3.84 -13.49 8.94
CA ILE A 21 -2.67 -12.69 9.34
C ILE A 21 -2.51 -11.43 8.49
N GLY A 22 -3.53 -11.06 7.71
CA GLY A 22 -3.48 -9.90 6.82
C GLY A 22 -3.66 -8.56 7.55
N LEU A 23 -3.29 -7.48 6.88
CA LEU A 23 -3.47 -6.10 7.37
C LEU A 23 -4.93 -5.60 7.23
N HIS A 24 -5.73 -6.26 6.38
CA HIS A 24 -7.14 -5.96 6.11
C HIS A 24 -7.42 -4.50 5.72
N ILE A 25 -6.50 -3.89 4.98
CA ILE A 25 -6.61 -2.50 4.52
C ILE A 25 -7.63 -2.41 3.39
N ASP A 26 -8.60 -1.50 3.54
CA ASP A 26 -9.59 -1.21 2.50
C ASP A 26 -9.07 -0.08 1.59
N PHE A 27 -8.83 -0.42 0.32
CA PHE A 27 -8.28 0.48 -0.68
C PHE A 27 -9.35 1.02 -1.62
N HIS A 28 -9.39 2.34 -1.76
CA HIS A 28 -10.25 3.05 -2.70
C HIS A 28 -9.40 3.62 -3.84
N VAL A 29 -9.66 3.16 -5.07
CA VAL A 29 -8.98 3.63 -6.29
C VAL A 29 -9.93 4.47 -7.12
N ASP A 30 -9.46 5.66 -7.50
CA ASP A 30 -10.11 6.58 -8.43
C ASP A 30 -9.11 6.98 -9.52
N GLY A 31 -9.30 6.41 -10.72
CA GLY A 31 -8.42 6.61 -11.87
C GLY A 31 -6.96 6.24 -11.61
N ASP A 32 -6.12 7.26 -11.45
CA ASP A 32 -4.67 7.16 -11.23
C ASP A 32 -4.27 7.41 -9.77
N THR A 33 -5.24 7.45 -8.85
CA THR A 33 -5.01 7.65 -7.41
C THR A 33 -5.60 6.50 -6.61
N CYS A 34 -4.91 6.10 -5.55
CA CYS A 34 -5.38 5.13 -4.56
C CYS A 34 -5.28 5.74 -3.16
N THR A 35 -6.26 5.48 -2.31
CA THR A 35 -6.28 5.95 -0.91
C THR A 35 -6.73 4.82 0.02
N ALA A 36 -6.27 4.87 1.26
CA ALA A 36 -6.69 3.95 2.32
C ALA A 36 -6.37 4.52 3.71
N GLU A 37 -6.92 3.89 4.74
CA GLU A 37 -6.49 4.11 6.13
C GLU A 37 -5.95 2.81 6.73
N PHE A 38 -4.92 2.92 7.56
CA PHE A 38 -4.35 1.78 8.28
C PHE A 38 -4.04 2.15 9.72
N THR A 39 -4.47 1.29 10.65
CA THR A 39 -4.16 1.41 12.08
C THR A 39 -3.41 0.15 12.54
N PRO A 40 -2.15 0.27 12.95
CA PRO A 40 -1.33 -0.87 13.35
C PRO A 40 -1.70 -1.37 14.75
N ASN A 41 -1.64 -2.68 14.94
CA ASN A 41 -1.87 -3.36 16.22
C ASN A 41 -0.56 -4.00 16.75
N GLU A 42 -0.65 -4.73 17.86
CA GLU A 42 0.49 -5.41 18.51
C GLU A 42 1.25 -6.40 17.62
N ASN A 43 0.58 -7.02 16.65
CA ASN A 43 1.21 -7.97 15.71
C ASN A 43 2.11 -7.26 14.69
N HIS A 44 2.05 -5.94 14.60
CA HIS A 44 2.78 -5.14 13.61
C HIS A 44 4.03 -4.47 14.19
N LEU A 45 4.36 -4.71 15.45
CA LEU A 45 5.42 -4.00 16.18
C LEU A 45 6.80 -4.58 15.90
N SER A 46 7.83 -3.75 16.09
CA SER A 46 9.24 -4.13 16.10
C SER A 46 9.84 -4.00 17.50
N TRP A 47 10.30 -2.79 17.86
CA TRP A 47 10.92 -2.46 19.13
C TRP A 47 10.04 -1.49 19.91
N GLU A 48 9.81 -1.82 21.18
CA GLU A 48 8.82 -1.15 22.05
C GLU A 48 7.45 -1.06 21.37
N ASP A 49 6.91 0.15 21.21
CA ASP A 49 5.62 0.46 20.58
C ASP A 49 5.77 0.91 19.12
N THR A 50 6.97 0.77 18.52
CA THR A 50 7.25 1.16 17.13
C THR A 50 6.73 0.11 16.17
N VAL A 51 6.04 0.54 15.11
CA VAL A 51 5.62 -0.34 14.01
C VAL A 51 6.83 -0.77 13.18
N HIS A 52 6.90 -2.05 12.83
CA HIS A 52 7.95 -2.57 11.97
C HIS A 52 7.88 -1.90 10.58
N GLY A 53 9.01 -1.38 10.10
CA GLY A 53 9.08 -0.66 8.82
C GLY A 53 8.53 -1.49 7.64
N GLY A 54 8.75 -2.80 7.66
CA GLY A 54 8.18 -3.75 6.69
C GLY A 54 6.64 -3.72 6.60
N ILE A 55 5.93 -3.43 7.69
CA ILE A 55 4.45 -3.32 7.66
C ILE A 55 4.03 -2.03 6.94
N ILE A 56 4.71 -0.93 7.23
CA ILE A 56 4.49 0.36 6.55
C ILE A 56 4.82 0.20 5.06
N TYR A 57 5.90 -0.50 4.74
CA TYR A 57 6.25 -0.84 3.37
C TYR A 57 5.16 -1.67 2.68
N SER A 58 4.66 -2.74 3.30
CA SER A 58 3.58 -3.56 2.72
C SER A 58 2.32 -2.72 2.45
N ALA A 59 1.94 -1.83 3.37
CA ALA A 59 0.80 -0.95 3.16
C ALA A 59 1.01 0.03 1.98
N LEU A 60 2.24 0.56 1.80
CA LEU A 60 2.59 1.44 0.69
C LEU A 60 2.76 0.69 -0.64
N ASP A 61 3.31 -0.52 -0.63
CA ASP A 61 3.41 -1.37 -1.82
C ASP A 61 2.00 -1.66 -2.34
N ASP A 62 1.06 -2.06 -1.47
CA ASP A 62 -0.32 -2.30 -1.86
C ASP A 62 -1.09 -1.03 -2.24
N VAL A 63 -0.85 0.14 -1.61
CA VAL A 63 -1.50 1.39 -2.06
C VAL A 63 -1.08 1.74 -3.49
N THR A 64 0.18 1.51 -3.84
CA THR A 64 0.67 1.76 -5.19
C THR A 64 0.30 0.66 -6.18
N GLY A 65 0.30 -0.61 -5.76
CA GLY A 65 -0.05 -1.77 -6.58
C GLY A 65 -1.54 -1.91 -6.87
N ASN A 66 -2.41 -1.39 -6.01
CA ASN A 66 -3.86 -1.38 -6.26
C ASN A 66 -4.24 -0.52 -7.49
N ILE A 67 -3.42 0.46 -7.88
CA ILE A 67 -3.68 1.31 -9.05
C ILE A 67 -3.66 0.47 -10.35
N PRO A 68 -2.55 -0.17 -10.76
CA PRO A 68 -2.54 -1.00 -11.97
C PRO A 68 -3.54 -2.16 -11.85
N TYR A 69 -3.69 -2.76 -10.66
CA TYR A 69 -4.65 -3.83 -10.44
C TYR A 69 -6.09 -3.41 -10.77
N ARG A 70 -6.57 -2.27 -10.26
CA ARG A 70 -7.93 -1.76 -10.55
C ARG A 70 -8.10 -1.25 -11.98
N GLN A 71 -7.00 -0.91 -12.65
CA GLN A 71 -6.98 -0.65 -14.10
C GLN A 71 -7.05 -1.94 -14.94
N GLY A 72 -7.16 -3.13 -14.32
CA GLY A 72 -7.21 -4.42 -15.01
C GLY A 72 -5.85 -4.87 -15.55
N LEU A 73 -4.76 -4.27 -15.05
CA LEU A 73 -3.40 -4.60 -15.47
C LEU A 73 -2.80 -5.62 -14.51
N LYS A 74 -2.27 -6.71 -15.06
CA LYS A 74 -1.37 -7.58 -14.31
C LYS A 74 -0.01 -6.93 -14.26
N ALA A 75 0.46 -6.58 -13.07
CA ALA A 75 1.74 -5.93 -12.89
C ALA A 75 2.43 -6.43 -11.62
N HIS A 76 3.77 -6.45 -11.64
CA HIS A 76 4.59 -6.83 -10.51
C HIS A 76 5.47 -5.66 -10.08
N THR A 77 5.69 -5.52 -8.77
CA THR A 77 6.65 -4.55 -8.24
C THR A 77 8.06 -4.89 -8.76
N GLY A 78 8.67 -3.97 -9.50
CA GLY A 78 10.03 -4.10 -10.02
C GLY A 78 11.08 -3.51 -9.09
N ARG A 79 10.81 -2.32 -8.55
CA ARG A 79 11.64 -1.63 -7.54
C ARG A 79 10.75 -0.77 -6.68
N CYS A 80 11.04 -0.67 -5.39
CA CYS A 80 10.47 0.35 -4.54
C CYS A 80 11.57 1.00 -3.70
N GLU A 81 11.63 2.33 -3.69
CA GLU A 81 12.49 3.10 -2.80
C GLU A 81 11.61 3.80 -1.77
N ILE A 82 11.75 3.43 -0.50
CA ILE A 82 11.01 3.99 0.62
C ILE A 82 11.91 4.86 1.49
N ARG A 83 11.35 5.97 2.00
CA ARG A 83 11.99 6.86 2.98
C ARG A 83 11.11 6.96 4.20
N TYR A 84 11.61 6.51 5.34
CA TYR A 84 10.97 6.70 6.64
C TYR A 84 11.38 8.07 7.19
N ARG A 85 10.39 8.87 7.58
CA ARG A 85 10.55 10.25 8.02
C ARG A 85 10.25 10.40 9.51
N GLN A 86 9.22 9.70 9.99
CA GLN A 86 8.81 9.67 11.39
C GLN A 86 8.47 8.24 11.81
N PRO A 87 8.65 7.87 13.09
CA PRO A 87 8.15 6.61 13.60
C PRO A 87 6.62 6.60 13.58
N LEU A 88 6.05 5.42 13.32
CA LEU A 88 4.64 5.14 13.57
C LEU A 88 4.54 4.29 14.83
N ARG A 89 3.67 4.68 15.77
CA ARG A 89 3.44 3.96 17.02
C ARG A 89 2.17 3.12 16.94
N GLN A 90 2.08 2.10 17.79
CA GLN A 90 0.86 1.28 17.94
C GLN A 90 -0.39 2.16 18.10
N GLY A 91 -1.48 1.81 17.42
CA GLY A 91 -2.76 2.53 17.50
C GLY A 91 -2.79 3.89 16.78
N GLN A 92 -1.67 4.39 16.24
CA GLN A 92 -1.69 5.59 15.41
C GLN A 92 -2.14 5.27 13.98
N THR A 93 -3.26 5.85 13.55
CA THR A 93 -3.77 5.69 12.18
C THR A 93 -2.93 6.50 11.18
N VAL A 94 -2.62 5.90 10.03
CA VAL A 94 -2.08 6.60 8.86
C VAL A 94 -3.09 6.65 7.72
N LEU A 95 -3.09 7.80 7.03
CA LEU A 95 -3.72 8.01 5.74
C LEU A 95 -2.71 7.63 4.65
N LEU A 96 -3.05 6.65 3.84
CA LEU A 96 -2.26 6.18 2.72
C LEU A 96 -2.76 6.84 1.44
N LYS A 97 -1.84 7.29 0.59
CA LYS A 97 -2.16 7.83 -0.73
C LYS A 97 -1.11 7.41 -1.75
N GLY A 98 -1.54 6.83 -2.86
CA GLY A 98 -0.71 6.54 -4.02
C GLY A 98 -1.20 7.27 -5.26
N TRP A 99 -0.30 7.66 -6.17
CA TRP A 99 -0.67 8.23 -7.47
C TRP A 99 0.33 7.88 -8.58
N THR A 100 -0.18 7.65 -9.79
CA THR A 100 0.66 7.42 -10.98
C THR A 100 1.41 8.70 -11.34
N GLU A 101 2.74 8.66 -11.36
CA GLU A 101 3.58 9.77 -11.80
C GLU A 101 3.90 9.67 -13.30
N LYS A 102 4.14 8.44 -13.78
CA LYS A 102 4.52 8.22 -15.18
C LYS A 102 4.18 6.82 -15.65
N ARG A 103 3.77 6.69 -16.91
CA ARG A 103 3.70 5.41 -17.63
C ARG A 103 4.50 5.48 -18.94
N LYS A 104 5.37 4.49 -19.17
CA LYS A 104 6.15 4.35 -20.41
C LYS A 104 6.19 2.88 -20.83
N GLY A 105 5.39 2.53 -21.84
CA GLY A 105 5.26 1.13 -22.27
C GLY A 105 4.77 0.25 -21.12
N ARG A 106 5.58 -0.74 -20.76
CA ARG A 106 5.29 -1.68 -19.66
C ARG A 106 5.68 -1.16 -18.27
N LEU A 107 6.38 -0.03 -18.18
CA LEU A 107 6.82 0.54 -16.90
C LEU A 107 5.82 1.58 -16.40
N MET A 108 5.31 1.39 -15.20
CA MET A 108 4.57 2.41 -14.44
C MET A 108 5.42 2.86 -13.25
N VAL A 109 5.49 4.17 -13.02
CA VAL A 109 6.12 4.78 -11.83
C VAL A 109 5.01 5.40 -11.02
N ILE A 110 4.91 4.98 -9.77
CA ILE A 110 3.82 5.33 -8.85
C ILE A 110 4.45 5.80 -7.55
N ARG A 111 3.99 6.95 -7.05
CA ARG A 111 4.41 7.48 -5.76
C ARG A 111 3.40 7.10 -4.69
N GLY A 112 3.87 6.93 -3.46
CA GLY A 112 3.05 6.64 -2.29
C GLY A 112 3.48 7.48 -1.09
N GLU A 113 2.55 7.87 -0.24
CA GLU A 113 2.81 8.46 1.06
C GLU A 113 1.89 7.90 2.15
N ALA A 114 2.44 7.84 3.37
CA ALA A 114 1.73 7.52 4.59
C ALA A 114 1.85 8.74 5.52
N ARG A 115 0.72 9.39 5.82
CA ARG A 115 0.65 10.53 6.73
C ARG A 115 -0.13 10.18 7.98
N ARG A 116 0.37 10.51 9.15
CA ARG A 116 -0.33 10.24 10.41
C ARG A 116 -1.61 11.08 10.49
N LYS A 117 -2.73 10.45 10.80
CA LYS A 117 -4.07 11.07 10.74
C LYS A 117 -4.27 12.22 11.73
N SER A 118 -3.57 12.18 12.88
CA SER A 118 -3.74 13.15 13.96
C SER A 118 -3.15 14.53 13.66
N ASP A 119 -2.05 14.59 12.91
CA ASP A 119 -1.23 15.80 12.72
C ASP A 119 -0.75 16.01 11.28
N ASN A 120 -1.10 15.09 10.37
CA ASN A 120 -0.70 15.09 8.96
C ASN A 120 0.82 15.00 8.73
N GLU A 121 1.60 14.57 9.74
CA GLU A 121 3.04 14.37 9.58
C GLU A 121 3.32 13.21 8.61
N LEU A 122 4.29 13.42 7.73
CA LEU A 122 4.76 12.38 6.82
C LEU A 122 5.53 11.33 7.62
N VAL A 123 4.99 10.11 7.66
CA VAL A 123 5.60 8.95 8.32
C VAL A 123 6.57 8.26 7.37
N ALA A 124 6.12 7.98 6.15
CA ALA A 124 6.93 7.39 5.11
C ALA A 124 6.42 7.81 3.72
N GLU A 125 7.32 7.80 2.74
CA GLU A 125 7.00 7.98 1.32
C GLU A 125 7.76 6.96 0.48
N CYS A 126 7.23 6.60 -0.67
CA CYS A 126 7.90 5.71 -1.60
C CYS A 126 7.73 6.12 -3.07
N THR A 127 8.68 5.69 -3.89
CA THR A 127 8.55 5.65 -5.35
C THR A 127 8.70 4.20 -5.79
N ALA A 128 7.63 3.64 -6.32
CA ALA A 128 7.55 2.26 -6.80
C ALA A 128 7.51 2.23 -8.33
N SER A 129 8.18 1.26 -8.92
CA SER A 129 8.03 0.90 -10.32
C SER A 129 7.28 -0.43 -10.44
N PHE A 130 6.31 -0.48 -11.33
CA PHE A 130 5.54 -1.67 -11.67
C PHE A 130 5.81 -2.05 -13.12
N LEU A 131 6.05 -3.34 -13.36
CA LEU A 131 6.21 -3.91 -14.68
C LEU A 131 4.91 -4.63 -15.07
N VAL A 132 4.19 -4.06 -16.04
CA VAL A 132 2.96 -4.63 -16.59
C VAL A 132 3.30 -5.85 -17.46
N GLU A 133 2.55 -6.95 -17.33
CA GLU A 133 2.64 -8.13 -18.18
C GLU A 133 2.17 -7.84 -19.62
N GLN A 134 2.48 -8.75 -20.55
CA GLN A 134 2.05 -8.67 -21.96
C GLN A 134 0.73 -9.39 -22.18
#